data_AF-K7G6R1-F1
#
_entry.id   AF-K7G6R1-F1
#
_cell.length_a   1.000
_cell.length_b   1.000
_cell.length_c   1.000
_cell.angle_alpha   90.00
_cell.angle_beta   90.00
_cell.angle_gamma   90.00
#
_symmetry.space_group_name_H-M   'P 1'
#
loop_
_entity.id
_entity.type
_entity.pdbx_description
1 polymer ?
#
loop_
_entity_poly.entity_id
_entity_poly.type
_entity_poly.pdbx_seq_one_letter_code
_entity_poly.pdbx_strand_id
1 'polypeptide(L)'
;MQKYSRSTRIDKKFHIFGERPKQSDHFKGIINCILWEGNNTLLYLAEEFYRKDKHQITRPEYLQETFEHCAEVFGQKLLSYQSQTDDYHNSCLLEFWDQLKLFEEQLPHVSRLVIDSLFQEHEQQLRHSTDQIRQLFRAQLEEWDSAKAENKKKLRPALGHPDNLPLLEVLCQEELKRQKDQADGILLNTQKLQACATECVQKFVSALASLTENLLLELDECITIDDVQVA
;
A
#
# COMPACT_ATOMS: atom_id res chain seq x y z
N MET A 1 -40.44 -6.32 -32.80
CA MET A 1 -40.65 -5.38 -31.68
C MET A 1 -40.98 -4.02 -32.24
N GLN A 2 -42.26 -3.68 -32.24
CA GLN A 2 -42.84 -2.57 -32.99
C GLN A 2 -42.64 -1.26 -32.19
N LYS A 3 -42.06 -0.25 -32.84
CA LYS A 3 -41.86 1.10 -32.28
C LYS A 3 -43.21 1.72 -31.92
N TYR A 4 -43.50 1.87 -30.63
CA TYR A 4 -44.64 2.62 -30.13
C TYR A 4 -44.32 4.12 -30.16
N SER A 5 -44.42 4.73 -31.35
CA SER A 5 -44.48 6.19 -31.50
C SER A 5 -45.93 6.62 -31.70
N ARG A 6 -46.69 6.72 -30.61
CA ARG A 6 -47.86 7.61 -30.57
C ARG A 6 -47.63 8.60 -29.44
N SER A 7 -47.22 9.82 -29.83
CA SER A 7 -47.17 10.98 -28.96
C SER A 7 -48.60 11.34 -28.59
N THR A 8 -49.05 10.76 -27.48
CA THR A 8 -50.14 11.33 -26.73
C THR A 8 -49.54 12.43 -25.85
N ARG A 9 -50.06 13.65 -25.95
CA ARG A 9 -49.58 14.80 -25.17
C ARG A 9 -49.97 14.63 -23.69
N ILE A 10 -49.24 13.79 -22.97
CA ILE A 10 -49.24 13.82 -21.50
C ILE A 10 -48.70 15.20 -21.11
N ASP A 11 -49.46 15.91 -20.27
CA ASP A 11 -49.13 17.27 -19.86
C ASP A 11 -47.72 17.30 -19.23
N LYS A 12 -46.93 18.33 -19.59
CA LYS A 12 -45.56 18.49 -19.10
C LYS A 12 -45.49 18.53 -17.57
N LYS A 13 -46.58 18.94 -16.91
CA LYS A 13 -46.67 18.98 -15.44
C LYS A 13 -46.47 17.61 -14.75
N PHE A 14 -46.70 16.51 -15.46
CA PHE A 14 -46.51 15.16 -14.89
C PHE A 14 -45.10 14.59 -15.14
N HIS A 15 -44.27 15.27 -15.93
CA HIS A 15 -42.87 14.87 -16.18
C HIS A 15 -41.95 15.43 -15.10
N ILE A 16 -42.04 14.87 -13.90
CA ILE A 16 -41.36 15.36 -12.68
C ILE A 16 -39.83 15.37 -12.74
N PHE A 17 -39.22 14.55 -13.60
CA PHE A 17 -37.75 14.45 -13.75
C PHE A 17 -37.18 15.28 -14.90
N GLY A 18 -38.01 16.05 -15.61
CA GLY A 18 -37.55 16.91 -16.71
C GLY A 18 -36.97 16.15 -17.90
N GLU A 19 -35.83 16.63 -18.42
CA GLU A 19 -35.17 16.06 -19.60
C GLU A 19 -34.60 14.67 -19.34
N ARG A 20 -34.41 13.90 -20.42
CA ARG A 20 -33.85 12.55 -20.31
C ARG A 20 -32.42 12.62 -19.73
N PRO A 21 -32.13 11.93 -18.62
CA PRO A 21 -30.79 11.87 -18.08
C PRO A 21 -29.83 11.20 -19.08
N LYS A 22 -28.56 11.62 -19.05
CA LYS A 22 -27.50 10.95 -19.80
C LYS A 22 -27.30 9.55 -19.23
N GLN A 23 -26.98 8.59 -20.10
CA GLN A 23 -26.55 7.27 -19.64
C GLN A 23 -25.34 7.42 -18.72
N SER A 24 -25.38 6.71 -17.60
CA SER A 24 -24.40 6.77 -16.55
C SER A 24 -24.24 5.39 -15.91
N ASP A 25 -23.01 5.08 -15.52
CA ASP A 25 -22.62 3.80 -14.94
C ASP A 25 -22.48 3.87 -13.41
N HIS A 26 -22.62 5.06 -12.82
CA HIS A 26 -22.58 5.23 -11.37
C HIS A 26 -23.98 5.07 -10.75
N PHE A 27 -24.04 4.56 -9.51
CA PHE A 27 -25.27 4.20 -8.81
C PHE A 27 -26.40 5.24 -8.96
N LYS A 28 -26.16 6.49 -8.55
CA LYS A 28 -27.17 7.57 -8.63
C LYS A 28 -27.62 7.86 -10.07
N GLY A 29 -26.73 7.72 -11.05
CA GLY A 29 -27.04 7.93 -12.47
C GLY A 29 -27.91 6.82 -13.05
N ILE A 30 -27.62 5.56 -12.69
CA ILE A 30 -28.43 4.39 -13.06
C ILE A 30 -29.84 4.55 -12.49
N ILE A 31 -29.96 4.85 -11.18
CA ILE A 31 -31.27 5.00 -10.55
C ILE A 31 -32.05 6.18 -11.16
N ASN A 32 -31.41 7.33 -11.41
CA ASN A 32 -32.07 8.45 -12.08
C ASN A 32 -32.59 8.08 -13.48
N CYS A 33 -31.86 7.27 -14.25
CA CYS A 33 -32.33 6.76 -15.54
C CYS A 33 -33.56 5.86 -15.38
N ILE A 34 -33.54 4.93 -14.43
CA ILE A 34 -34.65 4.02 -14.14
C ILE A 34 -35.89 4.81 -13.70
N LEU A 35 -35.74 5.80 -12.81
CA LEU A 35 -36.85 6.63 -12.34
C LEU A 35 -37.46 7.47 -13.47
N TRP A 36 -36.63 8.02 -14.35
CA TRP A 36 -37.10 8.78 -15.52
C TRP A 36 -37.87 7.89 -16.51
N GLU A 37 -37.33 6.72 -16.86
CA GLU A 37 -37.99 5.76 -17.78
C GLU A 37 -39.26 5.17 -17.16
N GLY A 38 -39.23 4.90 -15.85
CA GLY A 38 -40.37 4.47 -15.06
C GLY A 38 -41.50 5.51 -15.06
N ASN A 39 -41.19 6.79 -14.85
CA ASN A 39 -42.19 7.86 -14.88
C ASN A 39 -42.93 7.89 -16.23
N ASN A 40 -42.20 7.86 -17.33
CA ASN A 40 -42.79 7.91 -18.68
C ASN A 40 -43.66 6.69 -18.97
N THR A 41 -43.19 5.51 -18.56
CA THR A 41 -43.92 4.25 -18.78
C THR A 41 -45.18 4.18 -17.94
N LEU A 42 -45.11 4.56 -16.66
CA LEU A 42 -46.25 4.57 -15.74
C LEU A 42 -47.32 5.57 -16.17
N LEU A 43 -46.93 6.78 -16.59
CA LEU A 43 -47.88 7.78 -17.10
C LEU A 43 -48.55 7.33 -18.40
N TYR A 44 -47.81 6.71 -19.32
CA TYR A 44 -48.38 6.15 -20.55
C TYR A 44 -49.40 5.05 -20.26
N LEU A 45 -49.08 4.12 -19.35
CA LEU A 45 -49.98 3.04 -18.97
C LEU A 45 -51.23 3.55 -18.25
N ALA A 46 -51.09 4.54 -17.37
CA ALA A 46 -52.23 5.18 -16.71
C ALA A 46 -53.14 5.88 -17.72
N GLU A 47 -52.57 6.66 -18.65
CA GLU A 47 -53.36 7.36 -19.66
C GLU A 47 -54.14 6.37 -20.55
N GLU A 48 -53.50 5.27 -20.97
CA GLU A 48 -54.17 4.20 -21.72
C GLU A 48 -55.32 3.56 -20.94
N PHE A 49 -55.13 3.32 -19.63
CA PHE A 49 -56.16 2.74 -18.75
C PHE A 49 -57.37 3.67 -18.59
N TYR A 50 -57.16 4.91 -18.13
CA TYR A 50 -58.26 5.85 -17.85
C TYR A 50 -58.93 6.40 -19.12
N ARG A 51 -58.26 6.39 -20.28
CA ARG A 51 -58.88 6.83 -21.55
C ARG A 51 -59.76 5.77 -22.19
N LYS A 52 -59.39 4.49 -22.07
CA LYS A 52 -60.13 3.38 -22.70
C LYS A 52 -61.36 2.96 -21.91
N ASP A 53 -61.31 3.05 -20.58
CA ASP A 53 -62.40 2.61 -19.71
C ASP A 53 -63.12 3.80 -19.05
N LYS A 54 -64.30 4.17 -19.58
CA LYS A 54 -65.28 5.03 -18.87
C LYS A 54 -66.08 4.23 -17.83
N HIS A 55 -65.44 3.31 -17.12
CA HIS A 55 -66.07 2.43 -16.15
C HIS A 55 -65.88 2.98 -14.73
N GLN A 56 -66.86 2.77 -13.84
CA GLN A 56 -66.69 3.07 -12.42
C GLN A 56 -65.57 2.20 -11.84
N ILE A 57 -64.69 2.81 -11.06
CA ILE A 57 -63.56 2.14 -10.43
C ILE A 57 -64.11 1.04 -9.51
N THR A 58 -63.75 -0.21 -9.82
CA THR A 58 -64.28 -1.37 -9.11
C THR A 58 -63.52 -1.67 -7.81
N ARG A 59 -62.34 -1.05 -7.62
CA ARG A 59 -61.44 -1.26 -6.46
C ARG A 59 -60.78 0.07 -6.03
N PRO A 60 -61.53 0.99 -5.41
CA PRO A 60 -61.03 2.32 -5.04
C PRO A 60 -59.91 2.29 -3.99
N GLU A 61 -59.74 1.17 -3.28
CA GLU A 61 -58.67 0.96 -2.30
C GLU A 61 -57.27 0.82 -2.95
N TYR A 62 -57.22 0.49 -4.24
CA TYR A 62 -55.99 0.19 -4.97
C TYR A 62 -55.80 1.04 -6.23
N LEU A 63 -56.86 1.71 -6.70
CA LEU A 63 -56.89 2.47 -7.95
C LEU A 63 -57.46 3.85 -7.70
N GLN A 64 -56.78 4.87 -8.21
CA GLN A 64 -57.21 6.25 -8.08
C GLN A 64 -58.36 6.56 -9.03
N GLU A 65 -59.30 7.42 -8.64
CA GLU A 65 -60.51 7.68 -9.43
C GLU A 65 -60.22 8.35 -10.78
N THR A 66 -59.12 9.08 -10.89
CA THR A 66 -58.74 9.84 -12.08
C THR A 66 -57.29 9.60 -12.47
N PHE A 67 -56.98 9.89 -13.73
CA PHE A 67 -55.61 9.89 -14.24
C PHE A 67 -54.73 10.87 -13.46
N GLU A 68 -55.24 12.07 -13.18
CA GLU A 68 -54.52 13.12 -12.46
C GLU A 68 -54.05 12.63 -11.10
N HIS A 69 -54.95 12.02 -10.32
CA HIS A 69 -54.61 11.55 -8.99
C HIS A 69 -53.69 10.33 -9.03
N CYS A 70 -53.86 9.45 -10.03
CA CYS A 70 -52.91 8.34 -10.26
C CYS A 70 -51.50 8.84 -10.60
N ALA A 71 -51.41 9.86 -11.46
CA ALA A 71 -50.15 10.46 -11.88
C ALA A 71 -49.45 11.18 -10.71
N GLU A 72 -50.21 11.84 -9.83
CA GLU A 72 -49.67 12.41 -8.58
C GLU A 72 -49.10 11.34 -7.66
N VAL A 73 -49.82 10.24 -7.43
CA VAL A 73 -49.34 9.14 -6.57
C VAL A 73 -48.09 8.49 -7.14
N PHE A 74 -48.02 8.27 -8.46
CA PHE A 74 -46.79 7.79 -9.11
C PHE A 74 -45.63 8.78 -8.93
N GLY A 75 -45.87 10.07 -9.16
CA GLY A 75 -44.87 11.11 -9.00
C GLY A 75 -44.32 11.14 -7.57
N GLN A 76 -45.19 11.13 -6.56
CA GLN A 76 -44.79 11.08 -5.15
C GLN A 76 -43.95 9.84 -4.84
N LYS A 77 -44.33 8.67 -5.36
CA LYS A 77 -43.60 7.43 -5.10
C LYS A 77 -42.22 7.43 -5.76
N LEU A 78 -42.10 7.94 -6.98
CA LEU A 78 -40.83 8.04 -7.69
C LEU A 78 -39.89 9.07 -7.04
N LEU A 79 -40.42 10.21 -6.58
CA LEU A 79 -39.65 11.19 -5.79
C LEU A 79 -39.18 10.59 -4.46
N SER A 80 -39.99 9.76 -3.81
CA SER A 80 -39.56 9.03 -2.60
C SER A 80 -38.39 8.09 -2.87
N TYR A 81 -38.36 7.40 -4.01
CA TYR A 81 -37.21 6.58 -4.39
C TYR A 81 -35.98 7.41 -4.73
N GLN A 82 -36.15 8.59 -5.33
CA GLN A 82 -35.05 9.53 -5.53
C GLN A 82 -34.44 9.98 -4.20
N SER A 83 -35.28 10.39 -3.24
CA SER A 83 -34.82 10.76 -1.89
C SER A 83 -34.06 9.62 -1.22
N GLN A 84 -34.60 8.39 -1.25
CA GLN A 84 -33.92 7.22 -0.68
C GLN A 84 -32.57 6.93 -1.35
N THR A 85 -32.46 7.22 -2.65
CA THR A 85 -31.19 7.08 -3.40
C THR A 85 -30.16 8.08 -2.93
N ASP A 86 -30.57 9.32 -2.69
CA ASP A 86 -29.72 10.37 -2.16
C ASP A 86 -29.27 10.07 -0.73
N ASP A 87 -30.20 9.67 0.15
CA ASP A 87 -29.91 9.30 1.53
C ASP A 87 -28.93 8.12 1.61
N TYR A 88 -29.14 7.10 0.78
CA TYR A 88 -28.25 5.95 0.70
C TYR A 88 -26.86 6.35 0.18
N HIS A 89 -26.80 7.16 -0.88
CA HIS A 89 -25.54 7.63 -1.43
C HIS A 89 -24.72 8.43 -0.40
N ASN A 90 -25.38 9.34 0.32
CA ASN A 90 -24.74 10.12 1.39
C ASN A 90 -24.27 9.24 2.53
N SER A 91 -25.04 8.21 2.90
CA SER A 91 -24.62 7.23 3.91
C SER A 91 -23.35 6.48 3.47
N CYS A 92 -23.27 6.07 2.19
CA CYS A 92 -22.06 5.45 1.65
C CYS A 92 -20.85 6.41 1.63
N LEU A 93 -21.07 7.71 1.34
CA LEU A 93 -19.99 8.71 1.38
C LEU A 93 -19.47 8.90 2.80
N LEU A 94 -20.35 8.97 3.79
CA LEU A 94 -19.96 9.06 5.21
C LEU A 94 -19.19 7.82 5.66
N GLU A 95 -19.66 6.62 5.32
CA GLU A 95 -18.95 5.39 5.63
C GLU A 95 -17.58 5.34 4.97
N PHE A 96 -17.48 5.71 3.69
CA PHE A 96 -16.20 5.79 2.99
C PHE A 96 -15.25 6.81 3.64
N TRP A 97 -15.77 7.97 4.04
CA TRP A 97 -15.01 9.01 4.73
C TRP A 97 -14.43 8.48 6.06
N ASP A 98 -15.24 7.76 6.85
CA ASP A 98 -14.78 7.15 8.10
C ASP A 98 -13.67 6.11 7.87
N GLN A 99 -13.78 5.29 6.81
CA GLN A 99 -12.72 4.35 6.45
C GLN A 99 -11.44 5.05 5.98
N LEU A 100 -11.59 6.12 5.20
CA LEU A 100 -10.45 6.89 4.69
C LEU A 100 -9.71 7.58 5.83
N LYS A 101 -10.44 8.15 6.78
CA LYS A 101 -9.89 8.70 8.01
C LYS A 101 -9.09 7.65 8.80
N LEU A 102 -9.65 6.46 8.98
CA LEU A 102 -8.95 5.38 9.68
C LEU A 102 -7.67 5.00 8.92
N PHE A 103 -7.72 4.92 7.59
CA PHE A 103 -6.55 4.65 6.76
C PHE A 103 -5.45 5.70 6.96
N GLU A 104 -5.79 7.00 6.90
CA GLU A 104 -4.85 8.10 7.14
C GLU A 104 -4.21 8.03 8.54
N GLU A 105 -5.00 7.71 9.58
CA GLU A 105 -4.50 7.56 10.95
C GLU A 105 -3.53 6.36 11.09
N GLN A 106 -3.73 5.30 10.30
CA GLN A 106 -2.85 4.12 10.30
C GLN A 106 -1.60 4.30 9.43
N LEU A 107 -1.64 5.21 8.46
CA LEU A 107 -0.59 5.38 7.45
C LEU A 107 0.83 5.59 8.04
N PRO A 108 1.04 6.42 9.08
CA PRO A 108 2.36 6.58 9.69
C PRO A 108 2.91 5.28 10.30
N HIS A 109 2.03 4.41 10.78
CA HIS A 109 2.42 3.10 11.33
C HIS A 109 2.92 2.18 10.22
N VAL A 110 2.26 2.19 9.06
CA VAL A 110 2.69 1.43 7.88
C VAL A 110 4.05 1.92 7.40
N SER A 111 4.24 3.23 7.23
CA SER A 111 5.53 3.81 6.82
C SER A 111 6.66 3.40 7.77
N ARG A 112 6.41 3.47 9.08
CA ARG A 112 7.37 3.03 10.09
C ARG A 112 7.70 1.55 9.96
N LEU A 113 6.70 0.67 9.80
CA LEU A 113 6.93 -0.77 9.68
C LEU A 113 7.81 -1.12 8.47
N VAL A 114 7.61 -0.44 7.34
CA VAL A 114 8.42 -0.69 6.13
C VAL A 114 9.86 -0.21 6.34
N ILE A 115 10.08 0.94 6.98
CA ILE A 115 11.42 1.45 7.31
C ILE A 115 12.11 0.53 8.33
N ASP A 116 11.39 0.09 9.38
CA ASP A 116 11.92 -0.83 10.40
C ASP A 116 12.32 -2.17 9.77
N SER A 117 11.52 -2.68 8.82
CA SER A 117 11.83 -3.89 8.06
C SER A 117 13.11 -3.73 7.22
N LEU A 118 13.25 -2.61 6.50
CA LEU A 118 14.45 -2.32 5.71
C LEU A 118 15.69 -2.23 6.61
N PHE A 119 15.56 -1.56 7.76
CA PHE A 119 16.64 -1.47 8.74
C PHE A 119 17.07 -2.86 9.24
N GLN A 120 16.12 -3.71 9.62
CA GLN A 120 16.42 -5.06 10.10
C GLN A 120 17.12 -5.92 9.04
N GLU A 121 16.71 -5.82 7.78
CA GLU A 121 17.36 -6.54 6.68
C GLU A 121 18.83 -6.14 6.55
N HIS A 122 19.12 -4.84 6.45
CA HIS A 122 20.49 -4.35 6.31
C HIS A 122 21.33 -4.59 7.56
N GLU A 123 20.74 -4.53 8.76
CA GLU A 123 21.41 -4.89 10.00
C GLU A 123 21.84 -6.36 10.00
N GLN A 124 20.97 -7.27 9.57
CA GLN A 124 21.28 -8.70 9.46
C GLN A 124 22.40 -8.95 8.44
N GLN A 125 22.37 -8.29 7.29
CA GLN A 125 23.43 -8.39 6.28
C GLN A 125 24.78 -7.91 6.81
N LEU A 126 24.82 -6.79 7.54
CA LEU A 126 26.03 -6.27 8.16
C LEU A 126 26.56 -7.25 9.23
N ARG A 127 25.69 -7.75 10.10
CA ARG A 127 26.05 -8.74 11.13
C ARG A 127 26.66 -9.99 10.50
N HIS A 128 25.99 -10.55 9.50
CA HIS A 128 26.46 -11.75 8.79
C HIS A 128 27.85 -11.54 8.17
N SER A 129 28.03 -10.44 7.43
CA SER A 129 29.29 -10.13 6.75
C SER A 129 30.42 -9.86 7.74
N THR A 130 30.14 -9.15 8.82
CA THR A 130 31.09 -8.87 9.91
C THR A 130 31.52 -10.16 10.61
N ASP A 131 30.57 -11.08 10.87
CA ASP A 131 30.85 -12.34 11.52
C ASP A 131 31.72 -13.26 10.66
N GLN A 132 31.49 -13.29 9.34
CA GLN A 132 32.37 -14.01 8.41
C GLN A 132 33.82 -13.49 8.45
N ILE A 133 34.00 -12.16 8.42
CA ILE A 133 35.34 -11.54 8.51
C ILE A 133 36.00 -11.90 9.84
N ARG A 134 35.26 -11.81 10.95
CA ARG A 134 35.75 -12.17 12.29
C ARG A 134 36.13 -13.64 12.41
N GLN A 135 35.34 -14.55 11.82
CA GLN A 135 35.63 -15.99 11.84
C GLN A 135 36.94 -16.30 11.11
N LEU A 136 37.12 -15.74 9.91
CA LEU A 136 38.37 -15.90 9.15
C LEU A 136 39.57 -15.34 9.91
N PHE A 137 39.41 -14.19 10.56
CA PHE A 137 40.49 -13.58 11.34
C PHE A 137 40.83 -14.39 12.61
N ARG A 138 39.84 -15.00 13.27
CA ARG A 138 40.09 -15.90 14.42
C ARG A 138 40.96 -17.09 14.03
N ALA A 139 40.71 -17.72 12.90
CA ALA A 139 41.54 -18.82 12.41
C ALA A 139 43.00 -18.38 12.19
N GLN A 140 43.21 -17.20 11.59
CA GLN A 140 44.56 -16.64 11.41
C GLN A 140 45.26 -16.33 12.75
N LEU A 141 44.50 -15.84 13.73
CA LEU A 141 45.02 -15.56 15.07
C LEU A 141 45.51 -16.84 15.75
N GLU A 142 44.72 -17.92 15.67
CA GLU A 142 45.08 -19.24 16.21
C GLU A 142 46.35 -19.80 15.55
N GLU A 143 46.50 -19.64 14.23
CA GLU A 143 47.72 -20.02 13.51
C GLU A 143 48.95 -19.26 14.00
N TRP A 144 48.86 -17.93 14.17
CA TRP A 144 49.97 -17.12 14.67
C TRP A 144 50.32 -17.43 16.12
N ASP A 145 49.32 -17.72 16.97
CA ASP A 145 49.54 -18.10 18.36
C ASP A 145 50.20 -19.48 18.47
N SER A 146 49.81 -20.43 17.61
CA SER A 146 50.47 -21.73 17.49
C SER A 146 51.92 -21.58 17.05
N ALA A 147 52.19 -20.79 16.00
CA ALA A 147 53.54 -20.51 15.54
C ALA A 147 54.41 -19.84 16.61
N LYS A 148 53.83 -18.91 17.38
CA LYS A 148 54.50 -18.27 18.52
C LYS A 148 54.85 -19.27 19.62
N ALA A 149 53.95 -20.20 19.92
CA ALA A 149 54.19 -21.26 20.90
C ALA A 149 55.32 -22.19 20.44
N GLU A 150 55.38 -22.55 19.17
CA GLU A 150 56.47 -23.35 18.60
C GLU A 150 57.81 -22.62 18.65
N ASN A 151 57.86 -21.34 18.28
CA ASN A 151 59.08 -20.52 18.41
C ASN A 151 59.55 -20.45 19.87
N LYS A 152 58.62 -20.32 20.82
CA LYS A 152 58.93 -20.32 22.25
C LYS A 152 59.54 -21.66 22.72
N LYS A 153 59.07 -22.80 22.20
CA LYS A 153 59.63 -24.13 22.53
C LYS A 153 61.07 -24.31 22.02
N LYS A 154 61.46 -23.58 20.98
CA LYS A 154 62.84 -23.59 20.44
C LYS A 154 63.83 -22.84 21.34
N LEU A 155 63.36 -21.94 22.22
CA LEU A 155 64.22 -21.22 23.17
C LEU A 155 64.78 -22.18 24.23
N ARG A 156 66.09 -22.44 24.17
CA ARG A 156 66.81 -23.33 25.09
C ARG A 156 68.10 -22.66 25.59
N PRO A 157 68.59 -22.97 26.81
CA PRO A 157 69.83 -22.38 27.34
C PRO A 157 71.05 -22.53 26.42
N ALA A 158 71.12 -23.62 25.65
CA ALA A 158 72.20 -23.89 24.70
C ALA A 158 72.34 -22.82 23.60
N LEU A 159 71.27 -22.08 23.27
CA LEU A 159 71.32 -21.00 22.26
C LEU A 159 72.20 -19.82 22.69
N GLY A 160 72.55 -19.71 23.97
CA GLY A 160 73.48 -18.69 24.46
C GLY A 160 74.96 -18.99 24.21
N HIS A 161 75.31 -20.18 23.71
CA HIS A 161 76.70 -20.53 23.40
C HIS A 161 77.15 -19.87 22.09
N PRO A 162 78.40 -19.35 21.99
CA PRO A 162 78.90 -18.71 20.77
C PRO A 162 78.74 -19.55 19.50
N ASP A 163 78.94 -20.87 19.58
CA ASP A 163 78.80 -21.78 18.44
C ASP A 163 77.36 -21.89 17.91
N ASN A 164 76.35 -21.52 18.72
CA ASN A 164 74.94 -21.58 18.36
C ASN A 164 74.36 -20.22 17.92
N LEU A 165 75.19 -19.18 17.80
CA LEU A 165 74.79 -17.86 17.31
C LEU A 165 74.02 -17.92 15.97
N PRO A 166 74.43 -18.71 14.96
CA PRO A 166 73.69 -18.79 13.70
C PRO A 166 72.27 -19.35 13.89
N LEU A 167 72.09 -20.31 14.80
CA LEU A 167 70.79 -20.91 15.09
C LEU A 167 69.86 -19.92 15.82
N LEU A 168 70.43 -19.11 16.73
CA LEU A 168 69.69 -18.04 17.39
C LEU A 168 69.23 -16.97 16.39
N GLU A 169 70.09 -16.60 15.44
CA GLU A 169 69.77 -15.60 14.41
C GLU A 169 68.62 -16.07 13.51
N VAL A 170 68.61 -17.34 13.09
CA VAL A 170 67.48 -17.94 12.34
C VAL A 170 66.18 -17.84 13.14
N LEU A 171 66.19 -18.20 14.43
CA LEU A 171 65.00 -18.12 15.29
C LEU A 171 64.50 -16.68 15.46
N CYS A 172 65.42 -15.71 15.57
CA CYS A 172 65.07 -14.29 15.61
C CYS A 172 64.41 -13.82 14.31
N GLN A 173 64.91 -14.25 13.15
CA GLN A 173 64.31 -13.92 11.86
C GLN A 173 62.93 -14.56 11.67
N GLU A 174 62.74 -15.81 12.10
CA GLU A 174 61.44 -16.49 12.10
C GLU A 174 60.41 -15.72 12.96
N GLU A 175 60.80 -15.27 14.15
CA GLU A 175 59.90 -14.53 15.04
C GLU A 175 59.62 -13.10 14.54
N LEU A 176 60.61 -12.40 13.98
CA LEU A 176 60.42 -11.11 13.33
C LEU A 176 59.42 -11.21 12.17
N LYS A 177 59.55 -12.25 11.35
CA LYS A 177 58.60 -12.51 10.26
C LYS A 177 57.18 -12.77 10.81
N ARG A 178 57.03 -13.66 11.79
CA ARG A 178 55.73 -13.96 12.41
C ARG A 178 55.06 -12.72 13.00
N GLN A 179 55.82 -11.86 13.68
CA GLN A 179 55.31 -10.59 14.23
C GLN A 179 54.85 -9.63 13.15
N LYS A 180 55.62 -9.51 12.06
CA LYS A 180 55.25 -8.69 10.92
C LYS A 180 53.98 -9.21 10.24
N ASP A 181 53.91 -10.51 9.96
CA ASP A 181 52.75 -11.15 9.35
C ASP A 181 51.48 -10.96 10.21
N GLN A 182 51.61 -11.06 11.54
CA GLN A 182 50.52 -10.79 12.46
C GLN A 182 50.08 -9.31 12.43
N ALA A 183 51.02 -8.37 12.43
CA ALA A 183 50.71 -6.93 12.38
C ALA A 183 50.03 -6.55 11.06
N ASP A 184 50.55 -7.03 9.93
CA ASP A 184 49.98 -6.82 8.60
C ASP A 184 48.57 -7.45 8.50
N GLY A 185 48.38 -8.63 9.09
CA GLY A 185 47.09 -9.30 9.17
C GLY A 185 46.04 -8.56 10.01
N ILE A 186 46.42 -7.98 11.15
CA ILE A 186 45.54 -7.12 11.97
C ILE A 186 45.11 -5.89 11.16
N LEU A 187 46.06 -5.24 10.47
CA LEU A 187 45.77 -4.08 9.64
C LEU A 187 44.79 -4.43 8.52
N LEU A 188 45.06 -5.52 7.79
CA LEU A 188 44.19 -5.99 6.71
C LEU A 188 42.78 -6.33 7.20
N ASN A 189 42.66 -7.00 8.35
CA ASN A 189 41.36 -7.31 8.94
C ASN A 189 40.58 -6.05 9.32
N THR A 190 41.27 -5.05 9.88
CA THR A 190 40.67 -3.74 10.20
C THR A 190 40.14 -3.06 8.95
N GLN A 191 40.93 -3.07 7.86
CA GLN A 191 40.51 -2.53 6.56
C GLN A 191 39.30 -3.28 5.99
N LYS A 192 39.26 -4.61 6.09
CA LYS A 192 38.11 -5.42 5.66
C LYS A 192 36.83 -5.07 6.42
N LEU A 193 36.91 -4.91 7.74
CA LEU A 193 35.77 -4.51 8.56
C LEU A 193 35.27 -3.10 8.17
N GLN A 194 36.18 -2.15 7.95
CA GLN A 194 35.83 -0.80 7.53
C GLN A 194 35.18 -0.78 6.14
N ALA A 195 35.74 -1.53 5.18
CA ALA A 195 35.18 -1.65 3.85
C ALA A 195 33.77 -2.25 3.88
N CYS A 196 33.58 -3.34 4.64
CA CYS A 196 32.28 -3.98 4.85
C CYS A 196 31.25 -3.01 5.43
N ALA A 197 31.60 -2.28 6.50
CA ALA A 197 30.71 -1.30 7.11
C ALA A 197 30.35 -0.18 6.12
N THR A 198 31.33 0.32 5.36
CA THR A 198 31.12 1.39 4.37
C THR A 198 30.18 0.93 3.26
N GLU A 199 30.39 -0.27 2.71
CA GLU A 199 29.55 -0.86 1.67
C GLU A 199 28.11 -1.08 2.16
N CYS A 200 27.95 -1.65 3.36
CA CYS A 200 26.62 -1.85 3.96
C CYS A 200 25.89 -0.53 4.17
N VAL A 201 26.56 0.51 4.68
CA VAL A 201 25.95 1.83 4.88
C VAL A 201 25.55 2.47 3.55
N GLN A 202 26.40 2.40 2.53
CA GLN A 202 26.08 2.94 1.20
C GLN A 202 24.84 2.26 0.60
N LYS A 203 24.77 0.93 0.70
CA LYS A 203 23.61 0.14 0.25
C LYS A 203 22.35 0.53 1.03
N PHE A 204 22.43 0.60 2.36
CA PHE A 204 21.31 0.98 3.22
C PHE A 204 20.79 2.39 2.89
N VAL A 205 21.67 3.38 2.79
CA VAL A 205 21.27 4.76 2.48
C VAL A 205 20.61 4.86 1.11
N SER A 206 21.14 4.14 0.12
CA SER A 206 20.56 4.12 -1.24
C SER A 206 19.17 3.48 -1.25
N ALA A 207 19.01 2.36 -0.54
CA ALA A 207 17.72 1.68 -0.42
C ALA A 207 16.72 2.53 0.37
N LEU A 208 17.14 3.18 1.45
CA LEU A 208 16.29 4.07 2.24
C LEU A 208 15.84 5.29 1.43
N ALA A 209 16.72 5.89 0.64
CA ALA A 209 16.38 7.00 -0.25
C ALA A 209 15.31 6.59 -1.26
N SER A 210 15.51 5.46 -1.95
CA SER A 210 14.53 4.93 -2.91
C SER A 210 13.20 4.56 -2.26
N LEU A 211 13.23 3.92 -1.08
CA LEU A 211 12.02 3.61 -0.32
C LEU A 211 11.25 4.88 0.05
N THR A 212 11.96 5.91 0.52
CA THR A 212 11.33 7.17 0.94
C THR A 212 10.73 7.91 -0.25
N GLU A 213 11.40 7.91 -1.40
CA GLU A 213 10.87 8.46 -2.65
C GLU A 213 9.59 7.74 -3.08
N ASN A 214 9.61 6.40 -3.09
CA ASN A 214 8.43 5.61 -3.44
C ASN A 214 7.29 5.86 -2.47
N LEU A 215 7.55 5.89 -1.16
CA LEU A 215 6.54 6.21 -0.15
C LEU A 215 5.94 7.59 -0.40
N LEU A 216 6.75 8.60 -0.72
CA LEU A 216 6.24 9.94 -0.99
C LEU A 216 5.31 9.95 -2.20
N LEU A 217 5.69 9.28 -3.30
CA LEU A 217 4.88 9.21 -4.52
C LEU A 217 3.55 8.49 -4.28
N GLU A 218 3.59 7.32 -3.64
CA GLU A 218 2.38 6.55 -3.32
C GLU A 218 1.44 7.34 -2.40
N LEU A 219 1.99 8.11 -1.46
CA LEU A 219 1.20 8.95 -0.56
C LEU A 219 0.60 10.18 -1.26
N ASP A 220 1.29 10.76 -2.24
CA ASP A 220 0.81 11.91 -3.02
C ASP A 220 -0.35 11.53 -3.96
N GLU A 221 -0.38 10.27 -4.44
CA GLU A 221 -1.46 9.74 -5.26
C GLU A 221 -2.70 9.30 -4.45
N CYS A 222 -2.61 9.27 -3.11
CA CYS A 222 -3.72 8.87 -2.26
C CYS A 222 -4.77 9.99 -2.13
N ILE A 223 -6.05 9.58 -2.21
CA ILE A 223 -7.18 10.45 -1.88
C ILE A 223 -7.17 10.71 -0.38
N THR A 224 -7.48 11.94 0.03
CA THR A 224 -7.61 12.34 1.44
C THR A 224 -9.05 12.58 1.85
N ILE A 225 -9.30 12.65 3.15
CA ILE A 225 -10.61 13.01 3.70
C ILE A 225 -11.13 14.36 3.18
N ASP A 226 -10.24 15.28 2.80
CA ASP A 226 -10.57 16.61 2.29
C ASP A 226 -11.04 16.58 0.82
N ASP A 227 -10.70 15.52 0.09
CA ASP A 227 -11.10 15.33 -1.31
C ASP A 227 -12.53 14.77 -1.44
N VAL A 228 -13.07 14.19 -0.36
CA VAL A 228 -14.41 13.63 -0.32
C VAL A 228 -15.41 14.72 0.04
N GLN A 229 -16.10 15.26 -0.97
CA GLN A 229 -17.22 16.17 -0.74
C GLN A 229 -18.43 15.40 -0.20
N VAL A 230 -18.67 15.53 1.10
CA VAL A 230 -19.93 15.14 1.72
C VAL A 230 -20.96 16.25 1.41
N ALA A 231 -22.07 15.86 0.77
CA ALA A 231 -23.16 16.77 0.40
C ALA A 231 -24.10 17.09 1.57
#